data_AF-A0A959UZI2-F1
#
_entry.id   AF-A0A959UZI2-F1
#
_cell.length_a   1.000
_cell.length_b   1.000
_cell.length_c   1.000
_cell.angle_alpha   90.00
_cell.angle_beta   90.00
_cell.angle_gamma   90.00
#
_symmetry.space_group_name_H-M   'P 1'
#
loop_
_entity.id
_entity.type
_entity.pdbx_description
1 polymer ?
#
loop_
_entity_poly.entity_id
_entity_poly.type
_entity_poly.pdbx_seq_one_letter_code
_entity_poly.pdbx_strand_id
1 'polypeptide(L)'
;RADHDLNVRAWRPRGVDGRWGWVLFDLDLWAPAHENTVQRMSLAVTPGTPFVPQLLEENSLQELLLSRMSALLAGPLAPERMNERLDALSAMYAKALLHDHGIWQDSLSGALPPDGSQDVLSAFLQERPARVLHQLASHTGHDLVTMRMTCDPPEGGSLQVERVDLGSAPDPSSHFAGIPLHIVAVPRPGWRHTGWKGSSATSQAITVDPRSARRITARFAPERSGVDHP
;
A
#
# COMPACT_ATOMS: atom_id res chain seq x y z
N ARG A 1 2.59 15.53 25.24
CA ARG A 1 1.51 14.91 24.43
C ARG A 1 2.23 14.25 23.26
N ALA A 2 1.95 13.00 22.92
CA ALA A 2 2.68 12.35 21.84
C ALA A 2 2.25 12.95 20.49
N ASP A 3 3.17 13.05 19.53
CA ASP A 3 2.94 13.78 18.27
C ASP A 3 1.76 13.21 17.46
N HIS A 4 1.48 11.92 17.58
CA HIS A 4 0.32 11.28 16.94
C HIS A 4 -1.05 11.77 17.45
N ASP A 5 -1.12 12.42 18.61
CA ASP A 5 -2.33 13.10 19.10
C ASP A 5 -2.42 14.54 18.60
N LEU A 6 -1.28 15.13 18.20
CA LEU A 6 -1.20 16.52 17.75
C LEU A 6 -1.39 16.62 16.23
N ASN A 7 -0.83 15.68 15.47
CA ASN A 7 -0.63 15.73 14.01
C ASN A 7 -1.76 15.03 13.22
N VAL A 8 -2.92 14.91 13.87
CA VAL A 8 -4.13 14.34 13.33
C VAL A 8 -5.31 15.28 13.58
N ARG A 9 -6.13 15.49 12.55
CA ARG A 9 -7.48 16.07 12.70
C ARG A 9 -8.52 15.04 12.29
N ALA A 10 -9.65 15.06 12.97
CA ALA A 10 -10.82 14.26 12.60
C ALA A 10 -11.90 15.19 12.05
N TRP A 11 -12.59 14.73 11.01
CA TRP A 11 -13.73 15.41 10.43
C TRP A 11 -14.87 14.42 10.20
N ARG A 12 -16.11 14.91 10.19
CA ARG A 12 -17.30 14.10 9.93
C ARG A 12 -18.33 14.97 9.20
N PRO A 13 -18.86 14.54 8.04
CA PRO A 13 -19.98 15.22 7.40
C PRO A 13 -21.17 15.36 8.37
N ARG A 14 -21.82 16.51 8.37
CA ARG A 14 -23.03 16.74 9.17
C ARG A 14 -24.22 16.09 8.48
N GLY A 15 -24.36 14.78 8.67
CA GLY A 15 -25.47 13.97 8.16
C GLY A 15 -25.68 12.73 9.01
N VAL A 16 -26.83 12.08 8.84
CA VAL A 16 -27.20 10.85 9.57
C VAL A 16 -26.20 9.72 9.29
N ASP A 17 -25.71 9.63 8.04
CA ASP A 17 -24.72 8.63 7.62
C ASP A 17 -23.27 9.14 7.66
N GLY A 18 -23.02 10.28 8.33
CA GLY A 18 -21.68 10.84 8.46
C GLY A 18 -20.74 9.85 9.14
N ARG A 19 -19.61 9.53 8.50
CA ARG A 19 -18.52 8.74 9.09
C ARG A 19 -17.35 9.65 9.44
N TRP A 20 -16.61 9.28 10.48
CA TRP A 20 -15.36 9.96 10.80
C TRP A 20 -14.32 9.68 9.72
N GLY A 21 -13.62 10.73 9.32
CA GLY A 21 -12.42 10.69 8.51
C GLY A 21 -11.27 11.36 9.28
N TRP A 22 -10.05 10.92 8.98
CA TRP A 22 -8.84 11.45 9.59
C TRP A 22 -7.99 12.16 8.54
N VAL A 23 -7.39 13.27 8.93
CA VAL A 23 -6.43 14.03 8.13
C VAL A 23 -5.13 14.07 8.92
N LEU A 24 -4.09 13.53 8.32
CA LEU A 24 -2.73 13.64 8.84
C LEU A 24 -2.14 14.96 8.36
N PHE A 25 -1.36 15.63 9.20
CA PHE A 25 -0.61 16.83 8.85
C PHE A 25 0.70 16.84 9.65
N ASP A 26 1.69 17.64 9.26
CA ASP A 26 2.97 17.74 9.98
C ASP A 26 3.69 16.38 10.07
N LEU A 27 4.12 15.88 8.90
CA LEU A 27 4.70 14.54 8.68
C LEU A 27 6.18 14.58 8.27
N ASP A 28 6.91 15.61 8.71
CA ASP A 28 8.33 15.82 8.46
C ASP A 28 9.24 14.98 9.39
N LEU A 29 8.69 14.41 10.45
CA LEU A 29 9.37 13.47 11.34
C LEU A 29 8.85 12.03 11.18
N TRP A 30 9.78 11.08 11.13
CA TRP A 30 9.47 9.65 11.09
C TRP A 30 10.43 8.82 11.94
N ALA A 31 9.96 7.66 12.40
CA ALA A 31 10.79 6.70 13.11
C ALA A 31 11.72 5.95 12.14
N PRO A 32 12.90 5.47 12.61
CA PRO A 32 13.80 4.65 11.80
C PRO A 32 13.12 3.40 11.22
N ALA A 33 13.60 2.90 10.08
CA ALA A 33 12.97 1.78 9.37
C ALA A 33 12.79 0.54 10.27
N HIS A 34 13.76 0.28 11.15
CA HIS A 34 13.80 -0.86 12.06
C HIS A 34 12.94 -0.71 13.33
N GLU A 35 12.36 0.46 13.61
CA GLU A 35 11.50 0.63 14.78
C GLU A 35 10.29 -0.33 14.72
N ASN A 36 10.06 -1.10 15.78
CA ASN A 36 8.88 -1.95 15.90
C ASN A 36 7.64 -1.15 16.30
N THR A 37 7.07 -0.43 15.33
CA THR A 37 5.94 0.47 15.56
C THR A 37 4.68 -0.28 15.97
N VAL A 38 4.43 -1.49 15.44
CA VAL A 38 3.27 -2.30 15.86
C VAL A 38 3.37 -2.62 17.35
N GLN A 39 4.49 -3.17 17.80
CA GLN A 39 4.70 -3.45 19.22
C GLN A 39 4.66 -2.19 20.09
N ARG A 40 5.34 -1.11 19.66
CA ARG A 40 5.36 0.16 20.40
C ARG A 40 3.95 0.71 20.60
N MET A 41 3.09 0.65 19.58
CA MET A 41 1.71 1.11 19.67
C MET A 41 0.84 0.17 20.51
N SER A 42 1.02 -1.14 20.42
CA SER A 42 0.28 -2.12 21.23
C SER A 42 0.65 -2.11 22.72
N LEU A 43 1.86 -1.67 23.07
CA LEU A 43 2.29 -1.52 24.46
C LEU A 43 2.00 -0.12 25.04
N ALA A 44 1.45 0.80 24.25
CA ALA A 44 1.18 2.15 24.72
C ALA A 44 0.06 2.16 25.78
N VAL A 45 0.30 2.83 26.92
CA VAL A 45 -0.67 2.92 28.03
C VAL A 45 -1.95 3.63 27.60
N THR A 46 -1.84 4.61 26.69
CA THR A 46 -2.98 5.32 26.11
C THR A 46 -3.06 5.00 24.63
N PRO A 47 -4.23 4.57 24.13
CA PRO A 47 -4.38 4.35 22.70
C PRO A 47 -4.19 5.63 21.90
N GLY A 48 -3.35 5.55 20.87
CA GLY A 48 -3.10 6.63 19.92
C GLY A 48 -3.72 6.36 18.56
N THR A 49 -4.10 7.42 17.84
CA THR A 49 -4.48 7.30 16.41
C THR A 49 -3.30 6.71 15.62
N PRO A 50 -3.52 5.76 14.68
CA PRO A 50 -4.80 5.29 14.14
C PRO A 50 -5.42 4.07 14.84
N PHE A 51 -5.22 3.90 16.15
CA PHE A 51 -5.83 2.83 16.96
C PHE A 51 -5.46 1.43 16.46
N VAL A 52 -4.19 1.26 16.05
CA VAL A 52 -3.65 -0.03 15.56
C VAL A 52 -4.00 -1.19 16.49
N PRO A 53 -3.87 -1.11 17.83
CA PRO A 53 -4.20 -2.24 18.70
C PRO A 53 -5.67 -2.66 18.57
N GLN A 54 -6.60 -1.71 18.56
CA GLN A 54 -8.02 -1.99 18.40
C GLN A 54 -8.37 -2.57 17.03
N LEU A 55 -7.71 -2.08 15.97
CA LEU A 55 -7.88 -2.65 14.64
C LEU A 55 -7.39 -4.10 14.58
N LEU A 56 -6.35 -4.44 15.33
CA LEU A 56 -5.80 -5.79 15.37
C LEU A 56 -6.58 -6.74 16.30
N GLU A 57 -7.26 -6.23 17.33
CA GLU A 57 -8.05 -7.06 18.27
C GLU A 57 -9.38 -7.56 17.68
N GLU A 58 -9.99 -6.82 16.75
CA GLU A 58 -11.23 -7.24 16.11
C GLU A 58 -10.94 -7.93 14.77
N ASN A 59 -11.41 -9.17 14.61
CA ASN A 59 -11.07 -10.03 13.47
C ASN A 59 -11.33 -9.37 12.10
N SER A 60 -12.50 -8.75 11.89
CA SER A 60 -12.85 -8.18 10.58
C SER A 60 -12.02 -6.94 10.24
N LEU A 61 -11.69 -6.12 11.24
CA LEU A 61 -10.80 -4.97 11.11
C LEU A 61 -9.35 -5.39 10.94
N GLN A 62 -8.95 -6.49 11.59
CA GLN A 62 -7.62 -7.07 11.43
C GLN A 62 -7.43 -7.55 9.99
N GLU A 63 -8.37 -8.35 9.48
CA GLU A 63 -8.37 -8.81 8.09
C GLU A 63 -8.31 -7.62 7.12
N LEU A 64 -9.14 -6.60 7.33
CA LEU A 64 -9.16 -5.40 6.50
C LEU A 64 -7.83 -4.62 6.55
N LEU A 65 -7.23 -4.47 7.73
CA LEU A 65 -5.96 -3.79 7.90
C LEU A 65 -4.85 -4.55 7.18
N LEU A 66 -4.75 -5.86 7.42
CA LEU A 66 -3.71 -6.71 6.85
C LEU A 66 -3.82 -6.80 5.32
N SER A 67 -5.02 -7.03 4.78
CA SER A 67 -5.25 -7.09 3.34
C SER A 67 -4.92 -5.75 2.68
N ARG A 68 -5.43 -4.64 3.22
CA ARG A 68 -5.21 -3.30 2.68
C ARG A 68 -3.76 -2.85 2.77
N MET A 69 -3.05 -3.15 3.86
CA MET A 69 -1.62 -2.84 4.01
C MET A 69 -0.80 -3.59 2.96
N SER A 70 -1.05 -4.89 2.76
CA SER A 70 -0.34 -5.67 1.73
C SER A 70 -0.59 -5.12 0.33
N ALA A 71 -1.82 -4.73 0.00
CA ALA A 71 -2.17 -4.15 -1.30
C ALA A 71 -1.55 -2.77 -1.54
N LEU A 72 -1.51 -1.90 -0.51
CA LEU A 72 -0.86 -0.59 -0.63
C LEU A 72 0.64 -0.72 -0.85
N LEU A 73 1.31 -1.64 -0.14
CA LEU A 73 2.75 -1.90 -0.25
C LEU A 73 3.14 -2.71 -1.50
N ALA A 74 2.23 -3.47 -2.09
CA ALA A 74 2.37 -4.02 -3.44
C ALA A 74 2.12 -2.97 -4.54
N GLY A 75 1.49 -1.86 -4.16
CA GLY A 75 0.90 -0.89 -5.05
C GLY A 75 1.60 0.47 -4.95
N PRO A 76 0.89 1.54 -4.63
CA PRO A 76 1.42 2.91 -4.65
C PRO A 76 2.53 3.17 -3.62
N LEU A 77 2.67 2.32 -2.61
CA LEU A 77 3.71 2.41 -1.58
C LEU A 77 4.84 1.37 -1.78
N ALA A 78 4.91 0.73 -2.95
CA ALA A 78 6.01 -0.16 -3.29
C ALA A 78 7.35 0.60 -3.30
N PRO A 79 8.46 -0.02 -2.84
CA PRO A 79 9.77 0.63 -2.77
C PRO A 79 10.19 1.30 -4.08
N GLU A 80 10.00 0.62 -5.20
CA GLU A 80 10.41 1.08 -6.53
C GLU A 80 9.64 2.37 -6.91
N ARG A 81 8.31 2.35 -6.76
CA ARG A 81 7.45 3.52 -7.07
C ARG A 81 7.71 4.70 -6.15
N MET A 82 7.99 4.44 -4.88
CA MET A 82 8.27 5.51 -3.92
C MET A 82 9.66 6.11 -4.15
N ASN A 83 10.66 5.31 -4.53
CA ASN A 83 11.99 5.80 -4.92
C ASN A 83 11.94 6.59 -6.24
N GLU A 84 11.19 6.14 -7.26
CA GLU A 84 10.97 6.93 -8.49
C GLU A 84 10.36 8.30 -8.18
N ARG A 85 9.41 8.35 -7.23
CA ARG A 85 8.80 9.61 -6.79
C ARG A 85 9.78 10.49 -6.01
N LEU A 86 10.62 9.89 -5.17
CA LEU A 86 11.69 10.59 -4.45
C LEU A 86 12.65 11.23 -5.46
N ASP A 87 13.14 10.46 -6.43
CA ASP A 87 14.06 10.94 -7.45
C ASP A 87 13.45 12.10 -8.26
N ALA A 88 12.19 11.97 -8.67
CA ALA A 88 11.49 13.03 -9.40
C ALA A 88 11.34 14.33 -8.57
N LEU A 89 11.01 14.21 -7.28
CA LEU A 89 10.89 15.37 -6.39
C LEU A 89 12.25 16.01 -6.10
N SER A 90 13.27 15.22 -5.80
CA SER A 90 14.63 15.70 -5.58
C SER A 90 15.17 16.43 -6.80
N ALA A 91 14.99 15.86 -8.00
CA ALA A 91 15.40 16.50 -9.25
C ALA A 91 14.66 17.83 -9.50
N MET A 92 13.35 17.87 -9.23
CA MET A 92 12.53 19.07 -9.39
C MET A 92 12.98 20.23 -8.49
N TYR A 93 13.41 19.91 -7.26
CA TYR A 93 13.77 20.92 -6.25
C TYR A 93 15.27 21.04 -5.99
N ALA A 94 16.13 20.36 -6.75
CA ALA A 94 17.57 20.24 -6.49
C ALA A 94 18.25 21.59 -6.20
N LYS A 95 18.00 22.61 -7.03
CA LYS A 95 18.58 23.95 -6.84
C LYS A 95 18.09 24.62 -5.56
N ALA A 96 16.81 24.49 -5.24
CA ALA A 96 16.22 25.10 -4.04
C ALA A 96 16.76 24.41 -2.78
N LEU A 97 16.84 23.08 -2.78
CA LEU A 97 17.39 22.29 -1.67
C LEU A 97 18.86 22.61 -1.41
N LEU A 98 19.69 22.72 -2.46
CA LEU A 98 21.09 23.11 -2.31
C LEU A 98 21.26 24.53 -1.77
N HIS A 99 20.44 25.46 -2.25
CA HIS A 99 20.46 26.85 -1.76
C HIS A 99 20.05 26.93 -0.29
N ASP A 100 18.97 26.25 0.10
CA ASP A 100 18.49 26.23 1.48
C ASP A 100 19.51 25.57 2.42
N HIS A 101 20.09 24.44 2.01
CA HIS A 101 21.18 23.81 2.76
C HIS A 101 22.36 24.77 2.97
N GLY A 102 22.76 25.54 1.94
CA GLY A 102 23.83 26.53 2.07
C GLY A 102 23.54 27.65 3.07
N ILE A 103 22.27 27.98 3.32
CA ILE A 103 21.88 28.98 4.34
C ILE A 103 21.95 28.37 5.74
N TRP A 104 21.46 27.14 5.90
CA TRP A 104 21.18 26.58 7.23
C TRP A 104 22.19 25.55 7.73
N GLN A 105 23.10 25.04 6.90
CA GLN A 105 24.04 23.97 7.26
C GLN A 105 24.82 24.24 8.55
N ASP A 106 25.22 25.49 8.79
CA ASP A 106 25.99 25.88 9.98
C ASP A 106 25.11 26.12 11.22
N SER A 107 23.79 26.25 11.03
CA SER A 107 22.82 26.51 12.10
C SER A 107 22.06 25.25 12.54
N LEU A 108 22.08 24.20 11.73
CA LEU A 108 21.38 22.95 11.97
C LEU A 108 22.37 21.82 12.23
N SER A 109 22.45 21.39 13.49
CA SER A 109 23.28 20.24 13.88
C SER A 109 22.83 18.98 13.14
N GLY A 110 23.77 18.32 12.45
CA GLY A 110 23.51 17.09 11.71
C GLY A 110 22.78 17.26 10.38
N ALA A 111 22.70 18.49 9.84
CA ALA A 111 22.12 18.72 8.52
C ALA A 111 22.93 18.01 7.43
N LEU A 112 22.32 17.02 6.79
CA LEU A 112 22.89 16.37 5.61
C LEU A 112 22.69 17.28 4.39
N PRO A 113 23.61 17.26 3.41
CA PRO A 113 23.33 17.83 2.11
C PRO A 113 22.14 17.11 1.45
N PRO A 114 21.50 17.72 0.44
CA PRO A 114 20.32 17.15 -0.22
C PRO A 114 20.50 15.69 -0.66
N ASP A 115 21.63 15.35 -1.29
CA ASP A 115 21.93 14.00 -1.75
C ASP A 115 22.01 13.01 -0.57
N GLY A 116 22.65 13.41 0.54
CA GLY A 116 22.71 12.57 1.74
C GLY A 116 21.35 12.38 2.42
N SER A 117 20.49 13.39 2.39
CA SER A 117 19.10 13.27 2.87
C SER A 117 18.28 12.32 1.99
N GLN A 118 18.49 12.38 0.66
CA GLN A 118 17.87 11.47 -0.30
C GLN A 118 18.32 10.02 -0.08
N ASP A 119 19.61 9.78 0.16
CA ASP A 119 20.14 8.44 0.43
C ASP A 119 19.49 7.82 1.69
N VAL A 120 19.37 8.60 2.77
CA VAL A 120 18.71 8.16 4.01
C VAL A 120 17.23 7.83 3.76
N LEU A 121 16.53 8.67 3.02
CA LEU A 121 15.11 8.45 2.71
C LEU A 121 14.92 7.25 1.76
N SER A 122 15.79 7.08 0.77
CA SER A 122 15.78 5.93 -0.14
C SER A 122 15.98 4.61 0.62
N ALA A 123 16.96 4.56 1.54
CA ALA A 123 17.17 3.40 2.41
C ALA A 123 15.93 3.09 3.26
N PHE A 124 15.29 4.12 3.83
CA PHE A 124 14.04 3.95 4.58
C PHE A 124 12.92 3.36 3.70
N LEU A 125 12.72 3.90 2.49
CA LEU A 125 11.70 3.43 1.55
C LEU A 125 11.94 1.98 1.10
N GLN A 126 13.20 1.56 1.03
CA GLN A 126 13.58 0.19 0.69
C GLN A 126 13.29 -0.80 1.82
N GLU A 127 13.61 -0.43 3.06
CA GLU A 127 13.54 -1.35 4.20
C GLU A 127 12.17 -1.41 4.87
N ARG A 128 11.52 -0.25 5.02
CA ARG A 128 10.34 -0.11 5.87
C ARG A 128 9.14 -0.98 5.43
N PRO A 129 8.79 -1.10 4.14
CA PRO A 129 7.66 -1.91 3.68
C PRO A 129 7.69 -3.36 4.20
N ALA A 130 8.80 -4.06 3.98
CA ALA A 130 8.95 -5.44 4.41
C ALA A 130 8.90 -5.55 5.95
N ARG A 131 9.57 -4.64 6.65
CA ARG A 131 9.60 -4.63 8.12
C ARG A 131 8.21 -4.45 8.73
N VAL A 132 7.38 -3.55 8.20
CA VAL A 132 6.01 -3.35 8.70
C VAL A 132 5.14 -4.60 8.49
N LEU A 133 5.22 -5.24 7.32
CA LEU A 133 4.52 -6.50 7.07
C LEU A 133 4.97 -7.60 8.04
N HIS A 134 6.27 -7.73 8.27
CA HIS A 134 6.81 -8.70 9.24
C HIS A 134 6.35 -8.40 10.68
N GLN A 135 6.32 -7.14 11.11
CA GLN A 135 5.83 -6.76 12.43
C GLN A 135 4.35 -7.13 12.62
N LEU A 136 3.52 -6.87 11.62
CA LEU A 136 2.11 -7.26 11.62
C LEU A 136 1.94 -8.78 11.64
N ALA A 137 2.73 -9.50 10.83
CA ALA A 137 2.72 -10.97 10.77
C ALA A 137 3.10 -11.57 12.13
N SER A 138 4.19 -11.10 12.74
CA SER A 138 4.61 -11.55 14.07
C SER A 138 3.60 -11.23 15.17
N HIS A 139 2.92 -10.08 15.09
CA HIS A 139 1.92 -9.69 16.09
C HIS A 139 0.64 -10.52 15.99
N THR A 140 0.20 -10.83 14.78
CA THR A 140 -1.09 -11.50 14.51
C THR A 140 -0.97 -13.02 14.37
N GLY A 141 0.24 -13.54 14.17
CA GLY A 141 0.48 -14.96 13.95
C GLY A 141 0.22 -15.44 12.52
N HIS A 142 -0.07 -14.53 11.59
CA HIS A 142 -0.24 -14.87 10.17
C HIS A 142 1.12 -14.96 9.46
N ASP A 143 1.33 -16.03 8.70
CA ASP A 143 2.49 -16.13 7.80
C ASP A 143 2.37 -15.15 6.62
N LEU A 144 3.52 -14.70 6.11
CA LEU A 144 3.59 -13.97 4.83
C LEU A 144 3.89 -14.95 3.70
N VAL A 145 3.16 -14.81 2.60
CA VAL A 145 3.37 -15.57 1.36
C VAL A 145 3.46 -14.62 0.18
N THR A 146 4.42 -14.88 -0.71
CA THR A 146 4.53 -14.13 -1.97
C THR A 146 3.47 -14.62 -2.95
N MET A 147 2.65 -13.70 -3.47
CA MET A 147 1.71 -13.96 -4.55
C MET A 147 2.24 -13.41 -5.87
N ARG A 148 1.87 -14.06 -6.97
CA ARG A 148 2.08 -13.57 -8.33
C ARG A 148 0.74 -13.41 -9.03
N MET A 149 0.45 -12.18 -9.42
CA MET A 149 -0.84 -11.78 -9.99
C MET A 149 -0.60 -11.20 -11.38
N THR A 150 -1.33 -11.65 -12.39
CA THR A 150 -1.14 -11.20 -13.79
C THR A 150 -2.45 -11.10 -14.57
N CYS A 151 -2.45 -10.37 -15.67
CA CYS A 151 -3.47 -10.38 -16.71
C CYS A 151 -2.95 -11.17 -17.91
N ASP A 152 -3.85 -11.87 -18.60
CA ASP A 152 -3.57 -12.62 -19.82
C ASP A 152 -4.65 -12.34 -20.89
N PRO A 153 -4.32 -11.59 -21.96
CA PRO A 153 -3.04 -10.90 -22.17
C PRO A 153 -2.92 -9.63 -21.30
N PRO A 154 -1.70 -9.12 -21.04
CA PRO A 154 -1.49 -7.93 -20.19
C PRO A 154 -2.21 -6.67 -20.66
N GLU A 155 -2.35 -6.46 -21.97
CA GLU A 155 -3.08 -5.34 -22.57
C GLU A 155 -4.60 -5.44 -22.42
N GLY A 156 -5.12 -6.60 -21.99
CA GLY A 156 -6.56 -6.82 -21.88
C GLY A 156 -7.23 -6.18 -20.66
N GLY A 157 -6.45 -5.84 -19.63
CA GLY A 157 -7.02 -5.34 -18.37
C GLY A 157 -5.98 -4.97 -17.33
N SER A 158 -6.45 -4.63 -16.14
CA SER A 158 -5.63 -4.48 -14.93
C SER A 158 -6.26 -5.25 -13.77
N LEU A 159 -5.49 -5.38 -12.69
CA LEU A 159 -5.92 -5.96 -11.43
C LEU A 159 -6.04 -4.87 -10.38
N GLN A 160 -7.19 -4.84 -9.72
CA GLN A 160 -7.39 -4.06 -8.51
C GLN A 160 -7.42 -5.00 -7.31
N VAL A 161 -6.51 -4.84 -6.35
CA VAL A 161 -6.45 -5.63 -5.11
C VAL A 161 -6.80 -4.74 -3.94
N GLU A 162 -7.80 -5.12 -3.15
CA GLU A 162 -8.30 -4.31 -2.04
C GLU A 162 -8.58 -2.86 -2.44
N ARG A 163 -9.13 -2.61 -3.63
CA ARG A 163 -9.36 -1.27 -4.21
C ARG A 163 -8.08 -0.47 -4.55
N VAL A 164 -6.93 -1.12 -4.64
CA VAL A 164 -5.66 -0.55 -5.10
C VAL A 164 -5.37 -1.06 -6.51
N ASP A 165 -5.18 -0.16 -7.48
CA ASP A 165 -4.79 -0.56 -8.83
C ASP A 165 -3.32 -1.01 -8.84
N LEU A 166 -3.08 -2.25 -9.24
CA LEU A 166 -1.75 -2.85 -9.35
C LEU A 166 -1.26 -2.96 -10.80
N GLY A 167 -2.10 -2.60 -11.78
CA GLY A 167 -1.79 -2.77 -13.19
C GLY A 167 -1.99 -4.20 -13.68
N SER A 168 -1.45 -4.52 -14.85
CA SER A 168 -1.68 -5.79 -15.54
C SER A 168 -0.72 -6.91 -15.17
N ALA A 169 0.46 -6.58 -14.64
CA ALA A 169 1.46 -7.55 -14.21
C ALA A 169 2.29 -6.95 -13.08
N PRO A 170 1.69 -6.71 -11.90
CA PRO A 170 2.45 -6.24 -10.75
C PRO A 170 3.58 -7.20 -10.41
N ASP A 171 4.64 -6.66 -9.83
CA ASP A 171 5.72 -7.45 -9.27
C ASP A 171 5.19 -8.40 -8.17
N PRO A 172 5.85 -9.57 -7.96
CA PRO A 172 5.47 -10.46 -6.89
C PRO A 172 5.52 -9.76 -5.53
N SER A 173 4.43 -9.83 -4.77
CA SER A 173 4.25 -9.09 -3.52
C SER A 173 3.85 -10.02 -2.37
N SER A 174 4.19 -9.62 -1.15
CA SER A 174 3.89 -10.38 0.07
C SER A 174 2.50 -10.07 0.61
N HIS A 175 1.73 -11.12 0.91
CA HIS A 175 0.38 -11.04 1.49
C HIS A 175 0.25 -12.02 2.66
N PHE A 176 -0.72 -11.79 3.54
CA PHE A 176 -0.91 -12.60 4.75
C PHE A 176 -1.71 -13.87 4.42
N ALA A 177 -1.16 -15.04 4.77
CA ALA A 177 -1.82 -16.32 4.61
C ALA A 177 -3.00 -16.45 5.59
N GLY A 178 -4.15 -16.89 5.10
CA GLY A 178 -5.39 -16.95 5.88
C GLY A 178 -6.17 -15.64 5.93
N ILE A 179 -5.65 -14.55 5.33
CA ILE A 179 -6.36 -13.28 5.20
C ILE A 179 -6.95 -13.19 3.79
N PRO A 180 -8.28 -13.16 3.63
CA PRO A 180 -8.90 -13.05 2.31
C PRO A 180 -8.50 -11.76 1.59
N LEU A 181 -8.13 -11.86 0.31
CA LEU A 181 -7.90 -10.73 -0.58
C LEU A 181 -9.03 -10.60 -1.60
N HIS A 182 -9.63 -9.42 -1.68
CA HIS A 182 -10.57 -9.05 -2.72
C HIS A 182 -9.82 -8.52 -3.96
N ILE A 183 -9.93 -9.26 -5.06
CA ILE A 183 -9.25 -8.99 -6.33
C ILE A 183 -10.30 -8.77 -7.42
N VAL A 184 -10.17 -7.69 -8.17
CA VAL A 184 -11.05 -7.34 -9.29
C VAL A 184 -10.24 -7.26 -10.58
N ALA A 185 -10.66 -8.02 -11.59
CA ALA A 185 -10.21 -7.89 -12.96
C ALA A 185 -10.96 -6.73 -13.63
N VAL A 186 -10.22 -5.70 -14.06
CA VAL A 186 -10.77 -4.51 -14.72
C VAL A 186 -10.42 -4.57 -16.21
N PRO A 187 -11.36 -4.93 -17.11
CA PRO A 187 -11.08 -4.96 -18.55
C PRO A 187 -10.75 -3.56 -19.08
N ARG A 188 -9.80 -3.48 -20.01
CA ARG A 188 -9.58 -2.26 -20.79
C ARG A 188 -10.66 -2.12 -21.88
N PRO A 189 -10.88 -0.90 -22.43
CA PRO A 189 -11.80 -0.71 -23.54
C PRO A 189 -11.55 -1.69 -24.70
N GLY A 190 -12.62 -2.31 -25.20
CA GLY A 190 -12.54 -3.34 -26.26
C GLY A 190 -12.20 -4.74 -25.78
N TRP A 191 -12.12 -4.98 -24.46
CA TRP A 191 -11.86 -6.28 -23.87
C TRP A 191 -12.97 -6.67 -22.89
N ARG A 192 -13.17 -7.98 -22.72
CA ARG A 192 -14.00 -8.55 -21.65
C ARG A 192 -13.19 -9.50 -20.80
N HIS A 193 -13.47 -9.53 -19.51
CA HIS A 193 -13.02 -10.58 -18.61
C HIS A 193 -13.70 -11.91 -18.99
N THR A 194 -12.93 -13.00 -19.04
CA THR A 194 -13.44 -14.34 -19.41
C THR A 194 -13.27 -15.38 -18.32
N GLY A 195 -12.65 -15.03 -17.19
CA GLY A 195 -12.44 -15.91 -16.04
C GLY A 195 -11.04 -15.80 -15.47
N TRP A 196 -10.71 -16.73 -14.58
CA TRP A 196 -9.44 -16.75 -13.86
C TRP A 196 -8.67 -18.05 -14.12
N LYS A 197 -7.34 -17.97 -14.09
CA LYS A 197 -6.47 -19.12 -13.85
C LYS A 197 -6.04 -19.07 -12.38
N GLY A 198 -6.20 -20.20 -11.67
CA GLY A 198 -5.97 -20.27 -10.22
C GLY A 198 -7.22 -20.05 -9.37
N SER A 199 -8.39 -19.86 -10.00
CA SER A 199 -9.72 -19.87 -9.37
C SER A 199 -10.74 -20.41 -10.37
N SER A 200 -11.78 -21.09 -9.90
CA SER A 200 -12.93 -21.53 -10.72
C SER A 200 -14.01 -20.45 -10.86
N ALA A 201 -13.82 -19.28 -10.24
CA ALA A 201 -14.77 -18.18 -10.31
C ALA A 201 -14.89 -17.60 -11.73
N THR A 202 -16.10 -17.15 -12.06
CA THR A 202 -16.44 -16.54 -13.36
C THR A 202 -16.70 -15.03 -13.25
N SER A 203 -16.94 -14.52 -12.04
CA SER A 203 -17.11 -13.09 -11.75
C SER A 203 -15.80 -12.33 -11.95
N GLN A 204 -15.90 -11.03 -12.29
CA GLN A 204 -14.76 -10.12 -12.35
C GLN A 204 -14.14 -9.86 -10.98
N ALA A 205 -14.93 -9.95 -9.90
CA ALA A 205 -14.46 -9.82 -8.53
C ALA A 205 -14.37 -11.20 -7.89
N ILE A 206 -13.25 -11.49 -7.24
CA ILE A 206 -13.00 -12.75 -6.53
C ILE A 206 -12.41 -12.47 -5.17
N THR A 207 -12.61 -13.40 -4.24
CA THR A 207 -11.93 -13.44 -2.95
C THR A 207 -10.98 -14.63 -2.94
N VAL A 208 -9.71 -14.39 -2.63
CA VAL A 208 -8.66 -15.42 -2.63
C VAL A 208 -7.94 -15.39 -1.30
N ASP A 209 -7.79 -16.56 -0.66
CA ASP A 209 -6.87 -16.73 0.46
C ASP A 209 -5.46 -17.01 -0.10
N PRO A 210 -4.45 -16.15 0.17
CA PRO A 210 -3.05 -16.36 -0.25
C PRO A 210 -2.46 -17.70 0.20
N ARG A 211 -2.98 -18.31 1.27
CA ARG A 211 -2.60 -19.67 1.73
C ARG A 211 -2.90 -20.73 0.68
N SER A 212 -4.05 -20.60 0.01
CA SER A 212 -4.59 -21.60 -0.92
C SER A 212 -4.16 -21.37 -2.37
N ALA A 213 -3.98 -20.10 -2.78
CA ALA A 213 -3.59 -19.76 -4.13
C ALA A 213 -2.54 -18.64 -4.12
N ARG A 214 -1.31 -18.97 -4.54
CA ARG A 214 -0.19 -18.03 -4.66
C ARG A 214 -0.02 -17.46 -6.07
N ARG A 215 -0.81 -17.93 -7.03
CA ARG A 215 -0.76 -17.47 -8.41
C ARG A 215 -2.17 -17.32 -8.95
N ILE A 216 -2.50 -16.11 -9.37
CA ILE A 216 -3.80 -15.76 -9.94
C ILE A 216 -3.56 -15.04 -11.26
N THR A 217 -4.28 -15.43 -12.31
CA THR A 217 -4.25 -14.73 -13.59
C THR A 217 -5.65 -14.40 -14.06
N ALA A 218 -5.96 -13.11 -14.23
CA ALA A 218 -7.19 -12.67 -14.88
C ALA A 218 -7.08 -12.90 -16.40
N ARG A 219 -8.10 -13.51 -17.00
CA ARG A 219 -8.14 -13.76 -18.44
C ARG A 219 -9.04 -12.76 -19.12
N PHE A 220 -8.58 -12.26 -20.26
CA PHE A 220 -9.31 -11.31 -21.09
C PHE A 220 -9.37 -11.80 -22.53
N ALA A 221 -10.42 -11.39 -23.24
CA ALA A 221 -10.55 -11.60 -24.68
C ALA A 221 -11.13 -10.34 -25.34
N PRO A 222 -10.82 -10.06 -26.61
CA PRO A 222 -11.42 -8.96 -27.34
C PRO A 222 -12.95 -9.05 -27.29
N GLU A 223 -13.61 -7.93 -27.02
CA GLU A 223 -15.06 -7.81 -27.10
C GLU A 223 -15.48 -8.04 -28.57
N ARG A 224 -16.36 -9.00 -28.81
CA ARG A 224 -16.83 -9.25 -30.18
C ARG A 224 -17.77 -8.10 -30.52
N SER A 225 -17.36 -7.23 -31.45
CA SER A 225 -18.29 -6.31 -32.10
C SER A 225 -19.31 -7.15 -32.86
N GLY A 226 -20.54 -7.21 -32.39
CA GLY A 226 -21.65 -7.75 -33.15
C GLY A 226 -21.89 -6.87 -34.37
N VAL A 227 -21.22 -7.16 -35.48
CA VAL A 227 -21.69 -6.76 -36.80
C VAL A 227 -22.35 -8.00 -37.38
N ASP A 228 -23.64 -8.17 -37.05
CA ASP A 228 -24.52 -8.96 -37.90
C ASP A 228 -24.61 -8.19 -39.23
N HIS A 229 -23.96 -8.72 -40.26
CA HIS A 229 -24.26 -8.30 -41.62
C HIS A 229 -25.60 -8.93 -42.05
N PRO A 230 -26.56 -8.13 -42.54
CA PRO A 230 -27.82 -8.63 -43.07
C PRO A 230 -27.62 -9.50 -44.33
#